data_AF-A0ABD7Z1V9-F1
#
_entry.id   AF-A0ABD7Z1V9-F1
#
_cell.length_a   1.000
_cell.length_b   1.000
_cell.length_c   1.000
_cell.angle_alpha   90.00
_cell.angle_beta   90.00
_cell.angle_gamma   90.00
#
_symmetry.space_group_name_H-M   'P 1'
#
loop_
_entity.id
_entity.type
_entity.pdbx_description
1 polymer ?
#
loop_
_entity_poly.entity_id
_entity_poly.type
_entity_poly.pdbx_seq_one_letter_code
_entity_poly.pdbx_strand_id
1 'polypeptide(L)'
;MFAVYGKSLQKERARKYRCCKYKISDETAMRAFKKDTGAYQISPEFSSEEQCLEFIELAKSYPEVRCLYIAKLDRVKNEKGQVIINEKTDKPKMKYFRFKGIPTQ
;
A
#
# COMPACT_ATOMS: atom_id res chain seq x y z
N MET A 1 -13.41 2.89 3.68
CA MET A 1 -12.60 2.69 2.47
C MET A 1 -11.48 1.74 2.79
N PHE A 2 -11.17 0.87 1.84
CA PHE A 2 -10.14 -0.15 1.95
C PHE A 2 -9.15 0.00 0.79
N ALA A 3 -7.94 -0.50 0.98
CA ALA A 3 -6.93 -0.55 -0.07
C ALA A 3 -5.97 -1.71 0.17
N VAL A 4 -5.48 -2.30 -0.90
CA VAL A 4 -4.46 -3.35 -0.83
C VAL A 4 -3.09 -2.70 -0.84
N TYR A 5 -2.31 -3.01 0.19
CA TYR A 5 -0.93 -2.59 0.34
C TYR A 5 0.00 -3.78 0.07
N GLY A 6 1.08 -3.49 -0.65
CA GLY A 6 2.00 -4.50 -1.12
C GLY A 6 3.19 -3.89 -1.84
N LYS A 7 3.72 -4.66 -2.79
CA LYS A 7 4.78 -4.26 -3.70
C LYS A 7 4.37 -4.53 -5.14
N SER A 8 4.92 -3.75 -6.06
CA SER A 8 4.84 -4.01 -7.49
C SER A 8 6.15 -3.61 -8.14
N LEU A 9 6.70 -4.43 -9.02
CA LEU A 9 7.94 -4.12 -9.73
C LEU A 9 7.84 -2.78 -10.49
N GLN A 10 6.68 -2.50 -11.08
CA GLN A 10 6.41 -1.25 -11.78
C GLN A 10 6.53 -0.02 -10.87
N LYS A 11 5.96 -0.05 -9.65
CA LYS A 11 6.11 1.05 -8.69
C LYS A 11 7.53 1.16 -8.13
N GLU A 12 8.27 0.05 -7.98
CA GLU A 12 9.70 0.12 -7.62
C GLU A 12 10.50 0.89 -8.68
N ARG A 13 10.27 0.58 -9.97
CA ARG A 13 10.86 1.32 -11.10
C ARG A 13 10.48 2.80 -11.04
N ALA A 14 9.19 3.12 -10.87
CA ALA A 14 8.69 4.50 -10.86
C ALA A 14 9.19 5.32 -9.66
N ARG A 15 9.28 4.72 -8.46
CA ARG A 15 9.70 5.42 -7.24
C ARG A 15 11.16 5.86 -7.33
N LYS A 16 12.04 5.02 -7.84
CA LYS A 16 13.47 5.36 -8.01
C LYS A 16 13.68 6.38 -9.11
N TYR A 17 12.91 6.31 -10.20
CA TYR A 17 12.92 7.35 -11.23
C TYR A 17 12.55 8.72 -10.66
N ARG A 18 11.51 8.81 -9.81
CA ARG A 18 11.13 10.07 -9.14
C ARG A 18 12.20 10.62 -8.20
N CYS A 19 12.88 9.75 -7.44
CA CYS A 19 13.88 10.19 -6.47
C CYS A 19 15.22 10.59 -7.09
N CYS A 20 15.65 9.92 -8.16
CA CYS A 20 17.02 10.06 -8.67
C CYS A 20 17.10 10.54 -10.11
N LYS A 21 15.98 10.70 -10.84
CA LYS A 21 15.92 11.03 -12.28
C LYS A 21 16.66 10.07 -13.23
N TYR A 22 17.19 8.96 -12.72
CA TYR A 22 17.82 7.90 -13.52
C TYR A 22 16.88 6.69 -13.64
N LYS A 23 16.84 6.09 -14.83
CA LYS A 23 16.22 4.77 -15.03
C LYS A 23 17.09 3.73 -14.32
N ILE A 24 16.49 2.94 -13.42
CA ILE A 24 17.18 1.82 -12.79
C ILE A 24 17.14 0.59 -13.69
N SER A 25 18.16 -0.26 -13.62
CA SER A 25 18.14 -1.56 -14.29
C SER A 25 17.06 -2.46 -13.70
N ASP A 26 16.60 -3.41 -14.52
CA ASP A 26 15.61 -4.40 -14.10
C ASP A 26 16.10 -5.26 -12.93
N GLU A 27 17.39 -5.59 -12.90
CA GLU A 27 18.00 -6.30 -11.77
C GLU A 27 17.89 -5.53 -10.46
N THR A 28 18.10 -4.21 -10.49
CA THR A 28 18.02 -3.36 -9.31
C THR A 28 16.58 -3.26 -8.80
N ALA A 29 15.63 -3.10 -9.73
CA ALA A 29 14.20 -3.09 -9.42
C ALA A 29 13.75 -4.43 -8.81
N MET A 30 14.20 -5.55 -9.39
CA MET A 30 13.89 -6.90 -8.91
C MET A 30 14.48 -7.17 -7.53
N ARG A 31 15.72 -6.73 -7.25
CA ARG A 31 16.30 -6.82 -5.89
C ARG A 31 15.48 -6.03 -4.88
N ALA A 32 15.04 -4.82 -5.20
CA ALA A 32 14.21 -4.01 -4.30
C ALA A 32 12.81 -4.62 -4.08
N PHE A 33 12.22 -5.19 -5.15
CA PHE A 33 10.95 -5.91 -5.10
C PHE A 33 11.04 -7.13 -4.17
N LYS A 34 12.11 -7.93 -4.28
CA LYS A 34 12.34 -9.14 -3.46
C LYS A 34 12.63 -8.86 -1.97
N LYS A 35 13.09 -7.65 -1.61
CA LYS A 35 13.32 -7.29 -0.20
C LYS A 35 12.02 -7.35 0.60
N ASP A 36 12.07 -7.87 1.81
CA ASP A 36 10.87 -8.04 2.64
C ASP A 36 10.52 -6.83 3.52
N THR A 37 10.89 -5.63 3.06
CA THR A 37 10.65 -4.39 3.80
C THR A 37 9.91 -3.37 2.96
N GLY A 38 8.99 -2.65 3.61
CA GLY A 38 8.17 -1.61 3.02
C GLY A 38 6.94 -2.13 2.27
N ALA A 39 5.85 -1.38 2.35
CA ALA A 39 4.63 -1.60 1.58
C ALA A 39 4.04 -0.24 1.18
N TYR A 40 3.40 -0.20 0.03
CA TYR A 40 2.63 0.96 -0.43
C TYR A 40 1.30 0.47 -0.99
N GLN A 41 0.34 1.39 -1.06
CA GLN A 41 -0.92 1.13 -1.74
C GLN A 41 -0.64 0.72 -3.18
N ILE A 42 -1.10 -0.45 -3.60
CA ILE A 42 -0.96 -0.98 -4.97
C ILE A 42 -2.31 -1.02 -5.70
N SER A 43 -3.43 -1.03 -4.97
CA SER A 43 -4.76 -0.95 -5.55
C SER A 43 -5.33 0.48 -5.53
N PRO A 44 -6.43 0.73 -6.28
CA PRO A 44 -7.35 1.82 -6.00
C PRO A 44 -7.94 1.74 -4.60
N GLU A 45 -8.69 2.77 -4.22
CA GLU A 45 -9.49 2.75 -3.01
C GLU A 45 -10.82 2.04 -3.28
N PHE A 46 -11.17 1.12 -2.38
CA PHE A 46 -12.36 0.30 -2.47
C PHE A 46 -13.35 0.66 -1.37
N SER A 47 -14.63 0.44 -1.63
CA SER A 47 -15.69 0.67 -0.64
C SER A 47 -15.78 -0.49 0.36
N SER A 48 -15.41 -1.71 -0.05
CA SER A 48 -15.56 -2.93 0.75
C SER A 48 -14.32 -3.83 0.78
N GLU A 49 -14.32 -4.81 1.70
CA GLU A 49 -13.23 -5.81 1.81
C GLU A 49 -13.26 -6.78 0.63
N GLU A 50 -14.45 -7.12 0.13
CA GLU A 50 -14.64 -8.10 -0.97
C GLU A 50 -13.92 -7.64 -2.24
N GLN A 51 -14.02 -6.36 -2.59
CA GLN A 51 -13.29 -5.78 -3.72
C GLN A 51 -11.76 -5.86 -3.55
N CYS A 52 -11.28 -5.77 -2.30
CA CYS A 52 -9.86 -5.99 -2.02
C CYS A 52 -9.47 -7.45 -2.26
N LEU A 53 -10.32 -8.40 -1.86
CA LEU A 53 -10.10 -9.82 -2.07
C LEU A 53 -10.11 -10.18 -3.56
N GLU A 54 -11.05 -9.63 -4.34
CA GLU A 54 -11.08 -9.78 -5.80
C GLU A 54 -9.79 -9.27 -6.45
N PHE A 55 -9.30 -8.09 -6.02
CA PHE A 55 -8.02 -7.56 -6.47
C PHE A 55 -6.85 -8.48 -6.12
N ILE A 56 -6.83 -9.05 -4.91
CA ILE A 56 -5.78 -9.97 -4.47
C ILE A 56 -5.79 -11.26 -5.29
N GLU A 57 -6.98 -11.79 -5.60
CA GLU A 57 -7.13 -12.98 -6.43
C GLU A 57 -6.61 -12.73 -7.85
N LEU A 58 -7.00 -11.61 -8.45
CA LEU A 58 -6.48 -11.21 -9.75
C LEU A 58 -4.96 -11.06 -9.73
N ALA A 59 -4.42 -10.45 -8.66
CA ALA A 59 -2.98 -10.21 -8.51
C ALA A 59 -2.14 -11.50 -8.46
N LYS A 60 -2.70 -12.66 -8.09
CA LYS A 60 -1.98 -13.96 -8.12
C LYS A 60 -1.46 -14.32 -9.51
N SER A 61 -2.11 -13.83 -10.57
CA SER A 61 -1.65 -14.05 -11.95
C SER A 61 -0.49 -13.15 -12.38
N TYR A 62 -0.09 -12.18 -11.53
CA TYR A 62 0.96 -11.20 -11.80
C TYR A 62 2.12 -11.36 -10.81
N PRO A 63 3.13 -12.20 -11.10
CA PRO A 63 4.24 -12.49 -10.18
C PRO A 63 5.07 -11.24 -9.82
N GLU A 64 4.97 -10.17 -10.60
CA GLU A 64 5.57 -8.87 -10.34
C GLU A 64 4.79 -7.99 -9.35
N VAL A 65 3.66 -8.49 -8.81
CA VAL A 65 2.84 -7.86 -7.78
C VAL A 65 2.78 -8.78 -6.57
N ARG A 66 3.03 -8.22 -5.38
CA ARG A 66 2.98 -8.95 -4.12
C ARG A 66 2.06 -8.24 -3.14
N CYS A 67 0.89 -8.80 -2.90
CA CYS A 67 -0.05 -8.28 -1.91
C CYS A 67 0.40 -8.69 -0.50
N LEU A 68 0.39 -7.76 0.45
CA LEU A 68 0.87 -8.01 1.82
C LEU A 68 -0.23 -7.85 2.89
N TYR A 69 -1.07 -6.83 2.76
CA TYR A 69 -2.20 -6.64 3.66
C TYR A 69 -3.29 -5.77 3.02
N ILE A 70 -4.51 -5.95 3.50
CA ILE A 70 -5.61 -5.01 3.31
C ILE A 70 -5.47 -3.95 4.41
N ALA A 71 -5.53 -2.68 4.01
CA ALA A 71 -5.58 -1.54 4.89
C ALA A 71 -6.99 -0.95 4.89
N LYS A 72 -7.43 -0.44 6.05
CA LYS A 72 -8.70 0.26 6.21
C LYS A 72 -8.43 1.71 6.58
N LEU A 73 -9.11 2.64 5.91
CA LEU A 73 -9.06 4.05 6.23
C LEU A 73 -9.81 4.28 7.55
N ASP A 74 -9.13 4.85 8.53
CA ASP A 74 -9.71 5.18 9.83
C ASP A 74 -9.13 6.50 10.39
N ARG A 75 -9.75 7.00 11.45
CA ARG A 75 -9.35 8.22 12.16
C ARG A 75 -8.09 7.96 12.96
N VAL A 76 -7.09 8.84 12.81
CA VAL A 76 -5.89 8.82 13.64
C VAL A 76 -6.26 9.26 15.05
N LYS A 77 -5.84 8.46 16.04
CA LYS A 77 -6.01 8.77 17.46
C LYS A 77 -4.66 9.11 18.11
N ASN A 78 -4.67 10.00 19.09
CA ASN A 78 -3.50 10.26 19.95
C ASN A 78 -3.36 9.17 21.02
N GLU A 79 -2.33 9.26 21.86
CA GLU A 79 -2.07 8.31 22.96
C GLU A 79 -3.20 8.23 23.99
N LYS A 80 -4.03 9.27 24.08
CA LYS A 80 -5.22 9.33 24.94
C LYS A 80 -6.49 8.79 24.26
N GLY A 81 -6.37 8.23 23.04
CA GLY A 81 -7.49 7.70 22.25
C GLY A 81 -8.37 8.75 21.57
N GLN A 82 -8.01 10.03 21.64
CA GLN A 82 -8.78 11.12 21.04
C GLN A 82 -8.44 11.28 19.56
N VAL A 83 -9.46 11.56 18.74
CA VAL A 83 -9.29 11.77 17.30
C VAL A 83 -8.46 13.04 17.06
N ILE A 84 -7.37 12.90 16.32
CA ILE A 84 -6.53 14.03 15.90
C ILE A 84 -7.26 14.77 14.79
N ILE A 85 -7.47 16.07 14.96
CA ILE A 85 -8.00 16.97 13.93
C ILE A 85 -6.85 17.54 13.11
N ASN A 86 -7.05 17.67 11.81
CA ASN A 86 -6.11 18.36 10.94
C ASN A 86 -6.39 19.86 10.97
N GLU A 87 -5.48 20.63 11.56
CA GLU A 87 -5.57 22.08 11.74
C GLU A 87 -5.88 22.86 10.46
N LYS A 88 -5.42 22.38 9.29
CA LYS A 88 -5.65 23.07 8.02
C LYS A 88 -7.07 22.92 7.48
N THR A 89 -7.74 21.83 7.82
CA THR A 89 -9.02 21.44 7.20
C THR A 89 -10.15 21.36 8.22
N ASP A 90 -9.85 21.49 9.50
CA ASP A 90 -10.74 21.28 10.64
C ASP A 90 -11.53 19.96 10.57
N LYS A 91 -10.90 18.93 10.00
CA LYS A 91 -11.48 17.60 9.78
C LYS A 91 -10.64 16.54 10.49
N PRO A 92 -11.26 15.41 10.89
CA PRO A 92 -10.52 14.26 11.41
C PRO A 92 -9.38 13.87 10.47
N LYS A 93 -8.18 13.70 11.03
CA LYS A 93 -7.03 13.18 10.29
C LYS A 93 -7.30 11.71 9.99
N MET A 94 -7.39 11.36 8.71
CA MET A 94 -7.60 9.99 8.26
C MET A 94 -6.27 9.38 7.82
N LYS A 95 -6.06 8.09 8.14
CA LYS A 95 -4.94 7.29 7.61
C LYS A 95 -5.39 5.86 7.37
N TYR A 96 -4.71 5.20 6.44
CA TYR A 96 -4.85 3.76 6.24
C TYR A 96 -4.07 3.02 7.34
N PHE A 97 -4.76 2.14 8.05
CA PHE A 97 -4.19 1.24 9.04
C PHE A 97 -4.27 -0.19 8.53
N ARG A 98 -3.30 -1.02 8.92
CA ARG A 98 -3.32 -2.46 8.60
C ARG A 98 -4.56 -3.08 9.23
N PHE A 99 -5.42 -3.64 8.39
CA PHE A 99 -6.69 -4.24 8.79
C PHE A 99 -6.59 -5.77 8.80
N LYS A 100 -6.06 -6.35 7.72
CA LYS A 100 -5.95 -7.81 7.55
C LYS A 100 -4.67 -8.19 6.82
N GLY A 101 -3.87 -9.09 7.40
CA GLY A 101 -2.70 -9.65 6.74
C GLY A 101 -3.10 -10.61 5.62
N ILE A 102 -2.32 -10.64 4.55
CA ILE A 102 -2.47 -11.60 3.46
C ILE A 102 -1.34 -12.63 3.61
N PRO A 103 -1.63 -13.94 3.60
CA PRO A 103 -0.59 -14.95 3.58
C PRO A 103 0.35 -14.70 2.39
N THR A 104 1.66 -14.76 2.62
CA THR A 104 2.65 -14.65 1.55
C THR A 104 2.39 -15.73 0.51
N GLN A 105 2.22 -15.31 -0.75
CA GLN A 105 2.21 -16.16 -1.94
C GLN A 105 3.58 -16.80 -2.14
#